data_AF-A0AA39UYV6-F1
#
_entry.id   AF-A0AA39UYV6-F1
#
_cell.length_a   1.000
_cell.length_b   1.000
_cell.length_c   1.000
_cell.angle_alpha   90.00
_cell.angle_beta   90.00
_cell.angle_gamma   90.00
#
_symmetry.space_group_name_H-M   'P 1'
#
loop_
_entity.id
_entity.type
_entity.pdbx_description
1 polymer ?
#
loop_
_entity_poly.entity_id
_entity_poly.type
_entity_poly.pdbx_seq_one_letter_code
_entity_poly.pdbx_strand_id
1 'polypeptide(L)'
;MDGQGDDGPKKKGLKNTVKEPVGAEKLIPLLASIVFPSSAPPWAINVLEMFKSHSFGPDWSEAVYLWVAFQVTNNFDSDNKLSAKGRPKCVGQWIARTRSQKWRLAYANLDIVSKFQEPFWDWWVNLQPEDHVGRSEDGIKDLRCELDGHLNGLVSVMAALFFWSAGVEALPQTMHHERARYKEAQKELMFVMGDASYALQSMLI
;
A
#
# COMPACT_ATOMS: atom_id res chain seq x y z
N MET A 1 50.88 -50.94 2.92
CA MET A 1 50.59 -50.11 4.10
C MET A 1 50.02 -48.83 3.57
N ASP A 2 48.71 -48.74 3.70
CA ASP A 2 47.82 -47.83 3.00
C ASP A 2 48.00 -46.38 3.44
N GLY A 3 48.04 -45.47 2.46
CA GLY A 3 48.03 -44.03 2.68
C GLY A 3 46.59 -43.55 2.86
N GLN A 4 46.32 -42.94 4.02
CA GLN A 4 45.01 -42.37 4.35
C GLN A 4 45.22 -40.91 4.76
N GLY A 5 45.12 -40.02 3.77
CA GLY A 5 45.01 -38.57 3.97
C GLY A 5 43.57 -38.17 3.64
N ASP A 6 42.74 -38.09 4.67
CA ASP A 6 41.37 -37.57 4.62
C ASP A 6 41.44 -36.05 4.85
N ASP A 7 41.32 -35.27 3.77
CA ASP A 7 41.28 -33.81 3.80
C ASP A 7 39.91 -33.36 3.28
N GLY A 8 38.94 -33.33 4.19
CA GLY A 8 37.57 -32.88 3.90
C GLY A 8 37.51 -31.40 3.51
N PRO A 9 36.61 -31.00 2.60
CA PRO A 9 36.54 -29.61 2.15
C PRO A 9 35.99 -28.69 3.26
N LYS A 10 36.84 -27.74 3.66
CA LYS A 10 36.55 -26.63 4.57
C LYS A 10 35.32 -25.84 4.10
N LYS A 11 34.29 -25.79 4.94
CA LYS A 11 33.12 -24.90 4.78
C LYS A 11 33.59 -23.44 4.79
N LYS A 12 33.68 -22.81 3.62
CA LYS A 12 33.80 -21.35 3.50
C LYS A 12 32.47 -20.73 3.94
N GLY A 13 32.46 -20.09 5.10
CA GLY A 13 31.37 -19.23 5.54
C GLY A 13 31.21 -18.07 4.55
N LEU A 14 30.16 -18.13 3.74
CA LEU A 14 29.75 -17.02 2.89
C LEU A 14 29.10 -15.98 3.81
N LYS A 15 29.84 -14.93 4.14
CA LYS A 15 29.30 -13.75 4.81
C LYS A 15 28.38 -13.05 3.81
N ASN A 16 27.08 -13.28 3.92
CA ASN A 16 26.09 -12.46 3.25
C ASN A 16 26.08 -11.09 3.92
N THR A 17 26.91 -10.17 3.40
CA THR A 17 26.78 -8.75 3.69
C THR A 17 25.56 -8.26 2.93
N VAL A 18 24.40 -8.33 3.58
CA VAL A 18 23.22 -7.56 3.17
C VAL A 18 23.63 -6.10 3.29
N LYS A 19 23.82 -5.44 2.14
CA LYS A 19 23.90 -3.99 2.11
C LYS A 19 22.51 -3.48 2.45
N GLU A 20 22.34 -3.00 3.68
CA GLU A 20 21.21 -2.15 4.03
C GLU A 20 21.11 -1.00 3.01
N PRO A 21 19.91 -0.68 2.51
CA PRO A 21 19.73 0.49 1.67
C PRO A 21 19.94 1.75 2.53
N VAL A 22 21.13 2.32 2.38
CA VAL A 22 21.54 3.63 2.89
C VAL A 22 20.64 4.69 2.24
N GLY A 23 19.50 4.98 2.86
CA GLY A 23 18.55 5.97 2.34
C GLY A 23 17.25 6.13 3.12
N ALA A 24 16.78 5.08 3.80
CA ALA A 24 15.49 5.11 4.49
C ALA A 24 15.47 6.06 5.70
N GLU A 25 16.54 6.12 6.51
CA GLU A 25 16.57 6.96 7.72
C GLU A 25 16.54 8.47 7.45
N LYS A 26 16.93 8.92 6.25
CA LYS A 26 16.97 10.35 5.90
C LYS A 26 15.64 10.88 5.35
N LEU A 27 14.74 10.00 4.92
CA LEU A 27 13.44 10.37 4.36
C LEU A 27 12.40 10.67 5.45
N ILE A 28 12.43 9.95 6.57
CA ILE A 28 11.42 10.07 7.65
C ILE A 28 11.28 11.50 8.20
N PRO A 29 12.37 12.26 8.48
CA PRO A 29 12.25 13.65 8.95
C PRO A 29 11.79 14.63 7.85
N LEU A 30 12.03 14.31 6.58
CA LEU A 30 11.63 15.15 5.44
C LEU A 30 10.14 14.97 5.09
N LEU A 31 9.60 13.76 5.30
CA LEU A 31 8.20 13.43 5.05
C LEU A 31 7.23 14.12 6.03
N ALA A 32 7.65 14.36 7.28
CA ALA A 32 6.82 14.96 8.33
C ALA A 32 6.37 16.42 8.05
N SER A 33 7.05 17.12 7.13
CA SER A 33 6.74 18.50 6.75
C SER A 33 6.05 18.63 5.40
N ILE A 34 5.77 17.53 4.70
CA ILE A 34 5.16 17.58 3.38
C ILE A 34 3.68 17.92 3.53
N VAL A 35 3.43 19.21 3.48
CA VAL A 35 2.13 19.82 3.22
C VAL A 35 2.07 20.09 1.73
N PHE A 36 0.88 19.95 1.14
CA PHE A 36 0.70 20.37 -0.24
C PHE A 36 1.05 21.86 -0.41
N PRO A 37 1.72 22.24 -1.52
CA PRO A 37 1.93 23.64 -1.82
C PRO A 37 0.58 24.36 -1.98
N SER A 38 0.57 25.69 -1.82
CA SER A 38 -0.63 26.51 -2.01
C SER A 38 -1.21 26.44 -3.43
N SER A 39 -0.40 25.99 -4.40
CA SER A 39 -0.79 25.74 -5.79
C SER A 39 -1.45 24.36 -6.01
N ALA A 40 -1.55 23.52 -4.99
CA ALA A 40 -2.11 22.19 -5.14
C ALA A 40 -3.58 22.25 -5.59
N PRO A 41 -4.00 21.35 -6.49
CA PRO A 41 -5.35 21.38 -7.00
C PRO A 41 -6.37 21.03 -5.90
N PRO A 42 -7.59 21.63 -5.91
CA PRO A 42 -8.58 21.41 -4.87
C PRO A 42 -8.96 19.93 -4.65
N TRP A 43 -8.89 19.10 -5.69
CA TRP A 43 -9.16 17.67 -5.56
C TRP A 43 -8.13 16.99 -4.65
N ALA A 44 -6.84 17.35 -4.75
CA ALA A 44 -5.78 16.73 -3.97
C ALA A 44 -5.94 17.11 -2.49
N ILE A 45 -6.18 18.39 -2.22
CA ILE A 45 -6.42 18.92 -0.87
C ILE A 45 -7.57 18.18 -0.20
N ASN A 46 -8.72 18.06 -0.88
CA ASN A 46 -9.88 17.32 -0.36
C ASN A 46 -9.55 15.86 -0.03
N VAL A 47 -8.80 15.19 -0.91
CA VAL A 47 -8.42 13.79 -0.66
C VAL A 47 -7.46 13.68 0.54
N LEU A 48 -6.49 14.58 0.67
CA LEU A 48 -5.59 14.59 1.83
C LEU A 48 -6.34 14.86 3.13
N GLU A 49 -7.31 15.78 3.12
CA GLU A 49 -8.19 16.03 4.28
C GLU A 49 -8.96 14.76 4.66
N MET A 50 -9.45 14.00 3.69
CA MET A 50 -10.07 12.70 3.95
C MET A 50 -9.09 11.71 4.57
N PHE A 51 -7.89 11.56 4.00
CA PHE A 51 -6.87 10.63 4.51
C PHE A 51 -6.36 11.00 5.90
N LYS A 52 -6.34 12.29 6.24
CA LYS A 52 -5.98 12.81 7.58
C LYS A 52 -7.15 12.85 8.55
N SER A 53 -8.40 12.70 8.09
CA SER A 53 -9.58 12.75 8.96
C SER A 53 -9.66 11.61 9.96
N HIS A 54 -8.89 10.55 9.73
CA HIS A 54 -8.82 9.39 10.60
C HIS A 54 -7.41 8.80 10.57
N SER A 55 -6.88 8.42 11.73
CA SER A 55 -5.56 7.82 11.85
C SER A 55 -5.68 6.32 12.06
N PHE A 56 -4.98 5.53 11.25
CA PHE A 56 -4.91 4.07 11.36
C PHE A 56 -3.54 3.59 11.86
N GLY A 57 -2.72 4.50 12.41
CA GLY A 57 -1.39 4.22 12.93
C GLY A 57 -0.23 4.74 12.05
N PRO A 58 1.01 4.41 12.44
CA PRO A 58 2.22 4.93 11.80
C PRO A 58 2.33 4.56 10.31
N ASP A 59 2.09 3.29 9.95
CA ASP A 59 2.24 2.79 8.58
C ASP A 59 1.27 3.46 7.61
N TRP A 60 0.03 3.75 8.05
CA TRP A 60 -0.90 4.56 7.28
C TRP A 60 -0.39 5.98 7.09
N SER A 61 0.15 6.57 8.16
CA SER A 61 0.64 7.95 8.11
C SER A 61 1.82 8.05 7.15
N GLU A 62 2.74 7.09 7.18
CA GLU A 62 3.85 6.95 6.23
C GLU A 62 3.34 6.81 4.80
N ALA A 63 2.40 5.91 4.53
CA ALA A 63 1.81 5.74 3.20
C ALA A 63 1.19 7.06 2.68
N VAL A 64 0.48 7.81 3.54
CA VAL A 64 -0.07 9.12 3.21
C VAL A 64 1.05 10.12 2.90
N TYR A 65 2.12 10.18 3.69
CA TYR A 65 3.23 11.08 3.41
C TYR A 65 3.95 10.76 2.10
N LEU A 66 4.21 9.47 1.83
CA LEU A 66 4.79 9.02 0.58
C LEU A 66 3.90 9.37 -0.62
N TRP A 67 2.58 9.21 -0.47
CA TRP A 67 1.63 9.65 -1.49
C TRP A 67 1.67 11.16 -1.72
N VAL A 68 1.72 11.98 -0.66
CA VAL A 68 1.84 13.44 -0.80
C VAL A 68 3.15 13.81 -1.50
N ALA A 69 4.29 13.23 -1.08
CA ALA A 69 5.59 13.42 -1.73
C ALA A 69 5.50 13.11 -3.23
N PHE A 70 4.92 11.96 -3.57
CA PHE A 70 4.74 11.53 -4.94
C PHE A 70 3.91 12.52 -5.77
N GLN A 71 2.79 13.00 -5.24
CA GLN A 71 1.94 13.98 -5.92
C GLN A 71 2.67 15.32 -6.15
N VAL A 72 3.45 15.78 -5.16
CA VAL A 72 4.23 17.01 -5.26
C VAL A 72 5.34 16.87 -6.31
N THR A 73 6.10 15.77 -6.29
CA THR A 73 7.19 15.52 -7.25
C THR A 73 6.68 15.45 -8.69
N ASN A 74 5.46 14.93 -8.89
CA ASN A 74 4.85 14.79 -10.21
C ASN A 74 3.91 15.95 -10.58
N ASN A 75 3.96 17.08 -9.86
CA ASN A 75 3.13 18.26 -10.11
C ASN A 75 1.62 17.99 -10.23
N PHE A 76 1.12 16.97 -9.54
CA PHE A 76 -0.28 16.52 -9.62
C PHE A 76 -0.75 16.17 -11.04
N ASP A 77 0.17 15.80 -11.93
CA ASP A 77 -0.15 15.35 -13.27
C ASP A 77 -1.03 14.08 -13.21
N SER A 78 -1.96 13.93 -14.13
CA SER A 78 -3.14 13.11 -13.93
C SER A 78 -3.57 12.30 -15.16
N ASP A 79 -2.74 12.29 -16.20
CA ASP A 79 -3.16 11.90 -17.55
C ASP A 79 -3.47 10.40 -17.73
N ASN A 80 -2.99 9.50 -16.85
CA ASN A 80 -3.34 8.08 -16.96
C ASN A 80 -4.25 7.58 -15.83
N LYS A 81 -5.23 6.76 -16.23
CA LYS A 81 -6.23 6.13 -15.36
C LYS A 81 -5.84 4.68 -15.12
N LEU A 82 -5.92 4.20 -13.88
CA LEU A 82 -5.80 2.75 -13.63
C LEU A 82 -7.02 2.01 -14.15
N SER A 83 -6.81 0.74 -14.48
CA SER A 83 -7.88 -0.21 -14.74
C SER A 83 -8.89 -0.18 -13.59
N ALA A 84 -10.17 -0.13 -13.94
CA ALA A 84 -11.27 -0.28 -12.98
C ALA A 84 -11.63 -1.76 -12.73
N LYS A 85 -11.02 -2.69 -13.47
CA LYS A 85 -11.30 -4.13 -13.37
C LYS A 85 -10.87 -4.65 -12.00
N GLY A 86 -11.78 -5.31 -11.29
CA GLY A 86 -11.53 -5.84 -9.94
C GLY A 86 -11.57 -4.80 -8.81
N ARG A 87 -11.57 -3.50 -9.11
CA ARG A 87 -11.50 -2.44 -8.09
C ARG A 87 -12.62 -2.54 -7.03
N PRO A 88 -12.30 -2.39 -5.73
CA PRO A 88 -13.32 -2.35 -4.67
C PRO A 88 -14.45 -1.35 -4.99
N LYS A 89 -15.70 -1.80 -4.85
CA LYS A 89 -16.89 -1.03 -5.24
C LYS A 89 -16.99 0.33 -4.54
N CYS A 90 -16.55 0.42 -3.29
CA CYS A 90 -16.53 1.65 -2.49
C CYS A 90 -15.69 2.75 -3.16
N VAL A 91 -14.57 2.39 -3.79
CA VAL A 91 -13.70 3.35 -4.50
C VAL A 91 -14.42 3.90 -5.73
N GLY A 92 -15.11 3.05 -6.49
CA GLY A 92 -15.94 3.49 -7.62
C GLY A 92 -17.06 4.44 -7.18
N GLN A 93 -17.72 4.14 -6.06
CA GLN A 93 -18.76 4.99 -5.47
C GLN A 93 -18.23 6.33 -4.97
N TRP A 94 -17.02 6.36 -4.42
CA TRP A 94 -16.34 7.57 -3.98
C TRP A 94 -15.92 8.44 -5.17
N ILE A 95 -15.34 7.84 -6.22
CA ILE A 95 -14.97 8.55 -7.45
C ILE A 95 -16.22 9.14 -8.13
N ALA A 96 -17.32 8.39 -8.20
CA ALA A 96 -18.58 8.89 -8.75
C ALA A 96 -19.17 10.07 -7.97
N ARG A 97 -18.72 10.30 -6.73
CA ARG A 97 -19.06 11.45 -5.88
C ARG A 97 -17.96 12.49 -5.88
N THR A 98 -17.21 12.59 -6.98
CA THR A 98 -16.14 13.57 -7.17
C THR A 98 -15.10 13.49 -6.06
N ARG A 99 -14.80 12.26 -5.61
CA ARG A 99 -13.82 12.00 -4.52
C ARG A 99 -14.13 12.79 -3.25
N SER A 100 -15.42 12.92 -2.91
CA SER A 100 -15.87 13.72 -1.77
C SER A 100 -15.17 13.32 -0.46
N GLN A 101 -14.54 14.31 0.17
CA GLN A 101 -13.88 14.14 1.47
C GLN A 101 -14.83 13.80 2.62
N LYS A 102 -16.13 14.06 2.45
CA LYS A 102 -17.18 13.81 3.46
C LYS A 102 -17.89 12.47 3.27
N TRP A 103 -17.72 11.82 2.12
CA TRP A 103 -18.38 10.55 1.87
C TRP A 103 -17.75 9.44 2.68
N ARG A 104 -18.57 8.62 3.34
CA ARG A 104 -18.15 7.46 4.12
C ARG A 104 -19.05 6.27 3.79
N LEU A 105 -18.51 5.07 3.88
CA LEU A 105 -19.27 3.84 3.79
C LEU A 105 -19.89 3.51 5.16
N ALA A 106 -21.07 2.90 5.17
CA ALA A 106 -21.64 2.32 6.38
C ALA A 106 -21.11 0.89 6.56
N TYR A 107 -20.41 0.62 7.66
CA TYR A 107 -19.73 -0.67 7.90
C TYR A 107 -20.57 -1.71 8.65
N ALA A 108 -21.75 -1.33 9.14
CA ALA A 108 -22.63 -2.23 9.88
C ALA A 108 -22.96 -3.48 9.05
N ASN A 109 -22.67 -4.66 9.61
CA ASN A 109 -22.91 -5.98 9.00
C ASN A 109 -22.20 -6.20 7.64
N LEU A 110 -21.17 -5.41 7.31
CA LEU A 110 -20.36 -5.68 6.12
C LEU A 110 -19.37 -6.81 6.40
N ASP A 111 -19.28 -7.75 5.46
CA ASP A 111 -18.16 -8.67 5.40
C ASP A 111 -16.93 -7.96 4.83
N ILE A 112 -15.98 -7.62 5.70
CA ILE A 112 -14.80 -6.86 5.31
C ILE A 112 -13.94 -7.62 4.31
N VAL A 113 -13.87 -8.95 4.40
CA VAL A 113 -13.02 -9.77 3.53
C VAL A 113 -13.53 -9.70 2.09
N SER A 114 -14.80 -10.06 1.85
CA SER A 114 -15.36 -10.05 0.49
C SER A 114 -15.61 -8.65 -0.09
N LYS A 115 -15.68 -7.60 0.74
CA LYS A 115 -15.93 -6.23 0.26
C LYS A 115 -14.66 -5.41 0.03
N PHE A 116 -13.57 -5.75 0.70
CA PHE A 116 -12.33 -4.99 0.62
C PHE A 116 -11.14 -5.87 0.27
N GLN A 117 -10.84 -6.88 1.08
CA GLN A 117 -9.62 -7.69 0.93
C GLN A 117 -9.56 -8.42 -0.41
N GLU A 118 -10.56 -9.25 -0.74
CA GLU A 118 -10.54 -10.04 -1.98
C GLU A 118 -10.57 -9.12 -3.21
N PRO A 119 -11.48 -8.12 -3.31
CA PRO A 119 -11.48 -7.21 -4.46
C PRO A 119 -10.22 -6.35 -4.54
N PHE A 120 -9.61 -5.99 -3.40
CA PHE A 120 -8.35 -5.26 -3.42
C PHE A 120 -7.25 -6.12 -4.03
N TRP A 121 -7.09 -7.37 -3.59
CA TRP A 121 -6.09 -8.28 -4.15
C TRP A 121 -6.32 -8.57 -5.62
N ASP A 122 -7.57 -8.85 -6.01
CA ASP A 122 -7.94 -9.04 -7.41
C ASP A 122 -7.57 -7.81 -8.24
N TRP A 123 -7.90 -6.63 -7.73
CA TRP A 123 -7.54 -5.38 -8.41
C TRP A 123 -6.03 -5.21 -8.49
N TRP A 124 -5.33 -5.36 -7.38
CA TRP A 124 -3.89 -5.17 -7.23
C TRP A 124 -3.07 -6.07 -8.14
N VAL A 125 -3.50 -7.32 -8.32
CA VAL A 125 -2.91 -8.26 -9.30
C VAL A 125 -3.17 -7.79 -10.73
N ASN A 126 -4.37 -7.29 -11.05
CA ASN A 126 -4.67 -6.74 -12.38
C ASN A 126 -3.99 -5.38 -12.65
N LEU A 127 -3.31 -4.79 -11.66
CA LEU A 127 -2.46 -3.60 -11.84
C LEU A 127 -0.98 -3.95 -12.10
N GLN A 128 -0.63 -5.24 -12.10
CA GLN A 128 0.72 -5.69 -12.40
C GLN A 128 0.89 -5.93 -13.91
N PRO A 129 2.10 -5.72 -14.46
CA PRO A 129 2.38 -6.05 -15.84
C PRO A 129 2.17 -7.53 -16.13
N GLU A 130 1.72 -7.84 -17.35
CA GLU A 130 1.39 -9.21 -17.81
C GLU A 130 2.56 -10.20 -17.63
N ASP A 131 3.80 -9.70 -17.60
CA ASP A 131 5.02 -10.50 -17.46
C ASP A 131 5.27 -10.98 -16.00
N HIS A 132 4.48 -10.52 -15.03
CA HIS A 132 4.59 -10.84 -13.60
C HIS A 132 3.48 -11.81 -13.15
N VAL A 133 3.40 -12.99 -13.78
CA VAL A 133 2.40 -14.01 -13.41
C VAL A 133 2.88 -14.81 -12.19
N GLY A 134 2.51 -14.33 -10.99
CA GLY A 134 2.59 -15.15 -9.78
C GLY A 134 2.44 -14.37 -8.48
N ARG A 135 1.50 -14.79 -7.62
CA ARG A 135 1.54 -14.47 -6.18
C ARG A 135 2.75 -15.19 -5.61
N SER A 136 3.89 -14.52 -5.55
CA SER A 136 5.09 -15.01 -4.88
C SER A 136 4.84 -15.08 -3.36
N GLU A 137 5.38 -16.13 -2.70
CA GLU A 137 5.38 -16.23 -1.23
C GLU A 137 6.11 -15.04 -0.56
N ASP A 138 6.99 -14.37 -1.31
CA ASP A 138 7.81 -13.23 -0.87
C ASP A 138 7.18 -11.85 -1.17
N GLY A 139 5.91 -11.79 -1.59
CA GLY A 139 5.26 -10.54 -2.00
C GLY A 139 5.58 -10.13 -3.45
N ILE A 140 4.97 -9.03 -3.89
CA ILE A 140 5.02 -8.54 -5.28
C ILE A 140 6.37 -7.89 -5.57
N LYS A 141 7.13 -8.50 -6.50
CA LYS A 141 8.39 -7.96 -7.00
C LYS A 141 8.13 -6.92 -8.09
N ASP A 142 8.45 -5.68 -7.72
CA ASP A 142 8.65 -4.53 -8.60
C ASP A 142 7.38 -3.89 -9.20
N LEU A 143 6.72 -3.07 -8.38
CA LEU A 143 5.54 -2.25 -8.72
C LEU A 143 5.87 -1.04 -9.62
N ARG A 144 7.14 -0.83 -10.00
CA ARG A 144 7.57 0.33 -10.79
C ARG A 144 6.92 0.36 -12.18
N CYS A 145 6.98 -0.74 -12.92
CA CYS A 145 6.81 -0.71 -14.38
C CYS A 145 5.41 -0.32 -14.90
N GLU A 146 4.32 -0.52 -14.15
CA GLU A 146 2.97 -0.12 -14.58
C GLU A 146 2.33 1.00 -13.77
N LEU A 147 2.93 1.43 -12.65
CA LEU A 147 2.45 2.62 -11.94
C LEU A 147 3.10 3.91 -12.46
N ASP A 148 4.20 3.80 -13.20
CA ASP A 148 4.96 4.91 -13.83
C ASP A 148 4.13 5.79 -14.78
N GLY A 149 2.90 5.38 -15.14
CA GLY A 149 1.95 6.24 -15.84
C GLY A 149 0.80 6.76 -14.97
N HIS A 150 0.35 6.02 -13.95
CA HIS A 150 -1.03 6.10 -13.48
C HIS A 150 -1.18 6.87 -12.16
N LEU A 151 -0.84 8.16 -12.19
CA LEU A 151 -0.88 9.09 -11.06
C LEU A 151 -2.26 9.20 -10.37
N ASN A 152 -3.34 9.22 -11.15
CA ASN A 152 -4.73 9.16 -10.64
C ASN A 152 -5.11 7.77 -10.08
N GLY A 153 -4.27 6.79 -10.35
CA GLY A 153 -4.38 5.44 -9.87
C GLY A 153 -4.07 5.29 -8.39
N LEU A 154 -2.92 5.80 -7.99
CA LEU A 154 -2.41 5.68 -6.62
C LEU A 154 -3.34 6.33 -5.60
N VAL A 155 -3.97 7.45 -5.96
CA VAL A 155 -5.01 8.04 -5.10
C VAL A 155 -6.20 7.10 -4.88
N SER A 156 -6.53 6.27 -5.87
CA SER A 156 -7.59 5.25 -5.77
C SER A 156 -7.14 4.06 -4.92
N VAL A 157 -5.86 3.68 -4.97
CA VAL A 157 -5.25 2.67 -4.09
C VAL A 157 -5.31 3.15 -2.64
N MET A 158 -4.82 4.36 -2.37
CA MET A 158 -4.86 4.97 -1.04
C MET A 158 -6.30 5.08 -0.51
N ALA A 159 -7.27 5.42 -1.35
CA ALA A 159 -8.67 5.42 -0.96
C ALA A 159 -9.22 4.01 -0.65
N ALA A 160 -8.81 2.99 -1.41
CA ALA A 160 -9.19 1.60 -1.12
C ALA A 160 -8.67 1.17 0.26
N LEU A 161 -7.40 1.49 0.55
CA LEU A 161 -6.78 1.22 1.86
C LEU A 161 -7.48 2.00 2.97
N PHE A 162 -7.78 3.29 2.78
CA PHE A 162 -8.54 4.07 3.75
C PHE A 162 -9.88 3.42 4.11
N PHE A 163 -10.67 3.02 3.11
CA PHE A 163 -11.97 2.39 3.37
C PHE A 163 -11.82 1.00 3.99
N TRP A 164 -10.80 0.24 3.60
CA TRP A 164 -10.52 -1.05 4.21
C TRP A 164 -10.11 -0.89 5.68
N SER A 165 -9.19 0.02 6.01
CA SER A 165 -8.77 0.32 7.38
C SER A 165 -9.95 0.72 8.26
N ALA A 166 -10.79 1.65 7.79
CA ALA A 166 -12.01 2.04 8.50
C ALA A 166 -12.98 0.86 8.67
N GLY A 167 -13.03 -0.06 7.72
CA GLY A 167 -13.81 -1.29 7.83
C GLY A 167 -13.28 -2.28 8.86
N VAL A 168 -11.96 -2.45 8.93
CA VAL A 168 -11.30 -3.30 9.95
C VAL A 168 -11.53 -2.75 11.35
N GLU A 169 -11.39 -1.44 11.56
CA GLU A 169 -11.65 -0.82 12.87
C GLU A 169 -13.11 -0.92 13.30
N ALA A 170 -14.05 -0.92 12.34
CA ALA A 170 -15.47 -1.08 12.62
C ALA A 170 -15.87 -2.53 12.97
N LEU A 171 -14.96 -3.51 12.88
CA LEU A 171 -15.26 -4.89 13.26
C LEU A 171 -15.53 -4.99 14.77
N PRO A 172 -16.56 -5.76 15.18
CA PRO A 172 -16.73 -6.14 16.58
C PRO A 172 -15.48 -6.87 17.12
N GLN A 173 -15.22 -6.73 18.41
CA GLN A 173 -14.09 -7.38 19.10
C GLN A 173 -14.50 -7.97 20.45
N THR A 174 -15.80 -8.19 20.65
CA THR A 174 -16.37 -8.59 21.95
C THR A 174 -16.13 -10.07 22.23
N MET A 175 -16.30 -10.91 21.21
CA MET A 175 -16.15 -12.35 21.29
C MET A 175 -14.77 -12.81 20.78
N HIS A 176 -14.35 -14.01 21.19
CA HIS A 176 -13.04 -14.55 20.80
C HIS A 176 -12.87 -14.68 19.28
N HIS A 177 -13.89 -15.22 18.59
CA HIS A 177 -13.85 -15.39 17.14
C HIS A 177 -13.85 -14.03 16.40
N GLU A 178 -14.52 -13.01 16.96
CA GLU A 178 -14.48 -11.64 16.42
C GLU A 178 -13.08 -11.04 16.52
N ARG A 179 -12.41 -11.20 17.68
CA ARG A 179 -11.00 -10.76 17.85
C ARG A 179 -10.05 -11.49 16.91
N ALA A 180 -10.25 -12.79 16.68
CA ALA A 180 -9.46 -13.55 15.72
C ALA A 180 -9.63 -12.99 14.29
N ARG A 181 -10.87 -12.74 13.87
CA ARG A 181 -11.18 -12.13 12.57
C ARG A 181 -10.58 -10.73 12.43
N TYR A 182 -10.67 -9.90 13.47
CA TYR A 182 -10.04 -8.58 13.50
C TYR A 182 -8.52 -8.68 13.30
N LYS A 183 -7.84 -9.57 14.05
CA LYS A 183 -6.39 -9.75 13.94
C LYS A 183 -5.96 -10.22 12.55
N GLU A 184 -6.71 -11.14 11.96
CA GLU A 184 -6.40 -11.63 10.61
C GLU A 184 -6.58 -10.51 9.57
N ALA A 185 -7.71 -9.79 9.63
CA ALA A 185 -7.96 -8.67 8.72
C ALA A 185 -6.93 -7.54 8.91
N GLN A 186 -6.51 -7.28 10.14
CA GLN A 186 -5.46 -6.31 10.45
C GLN A 186 -4.12 -6.77 9.87
N LYS A 187 -3.73 -8.04 10.05
CA LYS A 187 -2.48 -8.58 9.50
C LYS A 187 -2.40 -8.42 7.99
N GLU A 188 -3.46 -8.78 7.28
CA GLU A 188 -3.55 -8.66 5.82
C GLU A 188 -3.50 -7.20 5.37
N LEU A 189 -4.21 -6.30 6.06
CA LEU A 189 -4.18 -4.88 5.79
C LEU A 189 -2.77 -4.28 5.97
N MET A 190 -2.06 -4.67 7.04
CA MET A 190 -0.70 -4.19 7.31
C MET A 190 0.28 -4.67 6.24
N PHE A 191 0.16 -5.93 5.81
CA PHE A 191 0.96 -6.47 4.71
C PHE A 191 0.79 -5.64 3.43
N VAL A 192 -0.47 -5.39 3.03
CA VAL A 192 -0.78 -4.59 1.84
C VAL A 192 -0.34 -3.12 1.99
N MET A 193 -0.47 -2.54 3.17
CA MET A 193 0.01 -1.18 3.45
C MET A 193 1.52 -1.08 3.21
N GLY A 194 2.27 -2.09 3.64
CA GLY A 194 3.71 -2.22 3.37
C GLY A 194 4.02 -2.27 1.88
N ASP A 195 3.31 -3.09 1.12
CA ASP A 195 3.46 -3.18 -0.35
C ASP A 195 3.17 -1.82 -1.03
N ALA A 196 2.11 -1.12 -0.61
CA ALA A 196 1.74 0.18 -1.16
C ALA A 196 2.78 1.27 -0.82
N SER A 197 3.28 1.29 0.41
CA SER A 197 4.36 2.19 0.83
C SER A 197 5.65 1.92 0.06
N TYR A 198 6.02 0.64 -0.10
CA TYR A 198 7.17 0.23 -0.89
C TYR A 198 7.06 0.70 -2.35
N ALA A 199 5.88 0.54 -2.97
CA ALA A 199 5.62 1.04 -4.32
C ALA A 199 5.81 2.55 -4.41
N LEU A 200 5.16 3.31 -3.53
CA LEU A 200 5.24 4.78 -3.52
C LEU A 200 6.67 5.27 -3.30
N GLN A 201 7.40 4.65 -2.36
CA GLN A 201 8.80 4.97 -2.11
C GLN A 201 9.67 4.66 -3.32
N SER A 202 9.41 3.54 -3.99
CA SER A 202 10.15 3.15 -5.18
C SER A 202 9.97 4.13 -6.33
N MET A 203 8.83 4.82 -6.45
CA MET A 203 8.61 5.85 -7.49
C MET A 203 9.23 7.21 -7.16
N LEU A 204 9.75 7.41 -5.95
CA LEU A 204 10.41 8.64 -5.54
C LEU A 204 11.93 8.62 -5.77
N ILE A 205 12.50 7.49 -6.21
CA ILE A 205 13.94 7.24 -6.41
C ILE A 205 14.25 7.06 -7.89
#